data_AF-A0A5K7ZGQ5-F1
#
_entry.id   AF-A0A5K7ZGQ5-F1
#
_cell.length_a   1.000
_cell.length_b   1.000
_cell.length_c   1.000
_cell.angle_alpha   90.00
_cell.angle_beta   90.00
_cell.angle_gamma   90.00
#
_symmetry.space_group_name_H-M   'P 1'
#
loop_
_entity.id
_entity.type
_entity.pdbx_description
1 polymer ?
#
loop_
_entity_poly.entity_id
_entity_poly.type
_entity_poly.pdbx_seq_one_letter_code
_entity_poly.pdbx_strand_id
1 'polypeptide(L)' 'MSVVESQLHIEMGTKKPCRNCKWEIADPTNPNQGQCTVNRTKAGSVWKRWVRDVHNMTCTHYEEGELSFRDHV' A
#
# COMPACT_ATOMS: atom_id res chain seq x y z
N MET A 1 4.94 15.59 15.91
CA MET A 1 3.89 14.77 15.30
C MET A 1 4.34 13.32 15.40
N SER A 2 3.65 12.49 16.17
CA SER A 2 3.96 11.05 16.23
C SER A 2 3.55 10.39 14.92
N VAL A 3 4.47 9.65 14.29
CA VAL A 3 4.14 8.83 13.12
C VAL A 3 3.22 7.71 13.59
N VAL A 4 2.05 7.58 12.97
CA VAL A 4 1.17 6.43 13.20
C VAL A 4 1.67 5.32 12.28
N GLU A 5 2.44 4.37 12.83
CA GLU A 5 3.11 3.32 12.07
C GLU A 5 2.15 2.41 11.28
N SER A 6 0.88 2.35 11.69
CA SER A 6 -0.16 1.60 10.96
C SER A 6 -0.66 2.29 9.68
N GLN A 7 -0.32 3.55 9.47
CA GLN A 7 -0.61 4.29 8.25
C GLN A 7 0.64 4.39 7.37
N LEU A 8 0.43 4.70 6.08
CA LEU A 8 1.53 4.94 5.16
C LEU A 8 2.43 6.06 5.66
N HIS A 9 3.70 5.74 5.87
CA HIS A 9 4.74 6.71 6.20
C HIS A 9 5.96 6.50 5.31
N ILE A 10 6.80 7.52 5.23
CA ILE A 10 8.08 7.44 4.52
C ILE A 10 9.08 6.71 5.41
N GLU A 11 9.79 5.75 4.83
CA GLU A 11 10.92 5.05 5.42
C GLU A 11 11.95 4.80 4.31
N MET A 12 12.98 5.65 4.27
CA MET A 12 14.00 5.62 3.23
C MET A 12 14.80 4.31 3.28
N GLY A 13 14.91 3.62 2.15
CA GLY A 13 15.63 2.34 2.08
C GLY A 13 14.96 1.22 2.88
N THR A 14 13.64 1.31 3.08
CA THR A 14 12.88 0.26 3.76
C THR A 14 13.06 -1.09 3.08
N LYS A 15 13.16 -2.15 3.90
CA LYS A 15 13.14 -3.54 3.41
C LYS A 15 11.73 -4.02 3.07
N LYS A 16 10.71 -3.19 3.35
CA LYS A 16 9.29 -3.50 3.20
C LYS A 16 8.58 -2.47 2.31
N PRO A 17 9.08 -2.23 1.08
CA PRO A 17 8.52 -1.20 0.21
C PRO A 17 7.09 -1.55 -0.20
N CYS A 18 6.23 -0.54 -0.32
CA CYS A 18 4.86 -0.72 -0.82
C CYS A 18 4.82 -1.51 -2.13
N ARG A 19 5.79 -1.33 -3.03
CA ARG A 19 5.88 -2.02 -4.32
C ARG A 19 5.80 -3.56 -4.23
N ASN A 20 6.29 -4.15 -3.15
CA ASN A 20 6.29 -5.61 -2.98
C ASN A 20 5.16 -6.08 -2.06
N CYS A 21 4.28 -5.17 -1.64
CA CYS A 21 3.19 -5.47 -0.74
C CYS A 21 1.99 -5.99 -1.53
N LYS A 22 1.40 -7.11 -1.11
CA LYS A 22 0.22 -7.69 -1.77
C LYS A 22 -0.99 -6.74 -1.81
N TRP A 23 -1.03 -5.77 -0.90
CA TRP A 23 -2.08 -4.76 -0.81
C TRP A 23 -1.90 -3.59 -1.77
N GLU A 24 -0.75 -3.47 -2.40
CA GLU A 24 -0.45 -2.39 -3.34
C GLU A 24 -0.92 -2.77 -4.74
N ILE A 25 -1.39 -1.77 -5.47
CA ILE A 25 -1.73 -1.84 -6.88
C ILE A 25 -1.18 -0.60 -7.52
N ALA A 26 -0.47 -0.73 -8.63
CA ALA A 26 0.10 0.39 -9.34
C ALA A 26 -0.94 1.50 -9.63
N ASP A 27 -0.51 2.75 -9.58
CA ASP A 27 -1.33 3.86 -10.01
C ASP A 27 -1.68 3.72 -11.51
N PRO A 28 -2.91 4.09 -11.93
CA PRO A 28 -3.36 3.91 -13.31
C PRO A 28 -2.57 4.74 -14.34
N THR A 29 -1.80 5.75 -13.90
CA THR A 29 -1.06 6.66 -14.78
C THR A 29 0.45 6.58 -14.55
N ASN A 30 0.91 6.64 -13.29
CA ASN A 30 2.34 6.73 -12.98
C ASN A 30 2.86 5.48 -12.25
N PRO A 31 3.73 4.66 -12.86
CA PRO A 31 4.22 3.42 -12.24
C PRO A 31 5.11 3.63 -11.01
N ASN A 32 5.58 4.86 -10.75
CA ASN A 32 6.31 5.20 -9.52
C ASN A 32 5.40 5.49 -8.32
N GLN A 33 4.08 5.52 -8.56
CA GLN A 33 3.04 5.74 -7.57
C GLN A 33 2.14 4.51 -7.48
N GLY A 34 1.37 4.45 -6.40
CA GLY A 34 0.59 3.27 -6.08
C GLY A 34 -0.71 3.56 -5.36
N GLN A 35 -1.49 2.50 -5.16
CA GLN A 35 -2.75 2.50 -4.45
C GLN A 35 -2.73 1.40 -3.39
N CYS A 36 -2.70 1.78 -2.13
CA CYS A 36 -2.81 0.86 -1.02
C CYS A 36 -4.27 0.48 -0.78
N THR A 37 -4.57 -0.82 -0.77
CA THR A 37 -5.92 -1.40 -0.62
C THR A 37 -6.15 -2.10 0.72
N VAL A 38 -5.25 -1.89 1.69
CA VAL A 38 -5.27 -2.59 2.99
C VAL A 38 -6.53 -2.28 3.82
N ASN A 39 -7.06 -1.06 3.69
CA ASN A 39 -8.22 -0.63 4.47
C ASN A 39 -9.53 -1.12 3.84
N ARG A 40 -10.01 -2.27 4.32
CA ARG A 40 -11.26 -2.89 3.89
C ARG A 40 -12.30 -2.80 5.01
N THR A 41 -13.48 -2.27 4.70
CA THR A 41 -14.57 -2.17 5.68
C THR A 41 -15.27 -3.51 5.84
N LYS A 42 -15.94 -3.74 6.99
CA LYS A 42 -16.77 -4.94 7.20
C LYS A 42 -17.92 -5.08 6.19
N ALA A 43 -18.30 -3.99 5.52
CA ALA A 43 -19.31 -3.96 4.46
C ALA A 43 -18.75 -4.30 3.07
N GLY A 44 -17.43 -4.57 2.95
CA GLY A 44 -16.77 -4.96 1.69
C GLY A 44 -16.17 -3.80 0.90
N SER A 45 -16.30 -2.55 1.36
CA SER A 45 -15.72 -1.39 0.66
C SER A 45 -14.19 -1.36 0.81
N VAL A 46 -13.48 -1.13 -0.29
CA VAL A 46 -12.02 -0.94 -0.31
C VAL A 46 -11.70 0.55 -0.32
N TRP A 47 -11.23 1.08 0.81
CA TRP A 47 -10.90 2.49 0.92
C TRP A 47 -9.42 2.74 0.61
N LYS A 48 -9.14 3.00 -0.66
CA LYS A 48 -7.78 3.19 -1.15
C LYS A 48 -7.06 4.36 -0.49
N ARG A 49 -5.74 4.24 -0.38
CA ARG A 49 -4.83 5.35 -0.06
C ARG A 49 -3.78 5.47 -1.15
N TRP A 50 -3.53 6.69 -1.59
CA TRP A 50 -2.52 6.95 -2.62
C TRP A 50 -1.11 6.86 -2.02
N VAL A 51 -0.26 6.09 -2.66
CA VAL A 51 1.16 5.92 -2.32
C VAL A 51 1.96 6.81 -3.26
N ARG A 52 2.69 7.78 -2.69
CA ARG A 52 3.43 8.78 -3.48
C ARG A 52 4.77 8.24 -4.01
N ASP A 53 5.36 7.31 -3.26
CA ASP A 53 6.62 6.65 -3.60
C ASP A 53 6.52 5.19 -3.16
N VAL A 54 6.40 4.29 -4.12
CA VAL A 54 6.24 2.86 -3.85
C VAL A 54 7.52 2.19 -3.33
N HIS A 55 8.68 2.86 -3.43
CA HIS A 55 9.98 2.33 -3.02
C HIS A 55 10.38 2.73 -1.61
N ASN A 56 9.98 3.92 -1.14
CA ASN A 56 10.38 4.47 0.16
C ASN A 56 9.21 4.69 1.12
N MET A 57 8.05 4.08 0.88
CA MET A 57 6.92 4.10 1.81
C MET A 57 6.61 2.70 2.33
N THR A 58 6.15 2.63 3.57
CA THR A 58 5.76 1.39 4.23
C THR A 58 4.72 1.64 5.34
N CYS A 59 4.26 0.56 5.98
CA CYS A 59 3.45 0.56 7.20
C CYS A 59 3.54 -0.80 7.91
N THR A 60 2.98 -0.92 9.12
CA THR A 60 2.97 -2.20 9.87
C THR A 60 2.18 -3.32 9.21
N HIS A 61 1.30 -3.01 8.25
CA HIS A 61 0.49 -4.00 7.52
C HIS A 61 1.16 -4.55 6.26
N TYR A 62 2.44 -4.26 6.04
CA TYR A 62 3.20 -4.83 4.94
C TYR A 62 3.14 -6.36 4.98
N GLU A 63 2.78 -6.95 3.84
CA GLU A 63 2.83 -8.39 3.62
C GLU A 63 3.28 -8.63 2.20
N GLU A 64 4.37 -9.38 2.04
CA GLU A 64 4.96 -9.66 0.73
C GLU A 64 4.05 -10.57 -0.09
N GLY A 65 3.88 -10.25 -1.37
CA GLY A 65 3.14 -11.08 -2.33
C GLY A 65 2.32 -10.27 -3.31
N GLU A 66 1.41 -10.95 -4.00
CA GLU A 66 0.50 -10.37 -4.99
C GLU A 66 -0.89 -10.99 -4.79
N LEU A 67 -1.93 -10.16 -4.79
CA LEU A 67 -3.31 -10.64 -4.72
C LEU A 67 -3.79 -11.10 -6.10
N SER A 68 -4.74 -12.02 -6.13
CA SER A 68 -5.41 -12.38 -7.38
C SER A 68 -6.30 -11.22 -7.85
N PHE A 69 -6.55 -11.13 -9.17
CA PHE A 69 -7.51 -10.19 -9.74
C PHE A 69 -8.90 -10.21 -9.08
N ARG A 70 -9.32 -11.35 -8.51
CA ARG A 70 -10.60 -11.48 -7.79
C ARG A 70 -10.63 -10.74 -6.45
N ASP A 71 -9.46 -10.57 -5.85
CA ASP A 71 -9.30 -9.92 -4.55
C ASP A 71 -8.88 -8.45 -4.69
N HIS A 72 -8.60 -8.01 -5.93
CA HIS A 72 -8.51 -6.61 -6.31
C HIS A 72 -9.92 -5.97 -6.40
N VAL A 73 -9.98 -4.66 -6.60
CA VAL A 73 -11.23 -3.85 -6.58
C VAL A 73 -12.14 -4.18 -7.74
#